data_AF-A0A4P7LMF8-F1
#
_entry.id   AF-A0A4P7LMF8-F1
#
_cell.length_a   1.000
_cell.length_b   1.000
_cell.length_c   1.000
_cell.angle_alpha   90.00
_cell.angle_beta   90.00
_cell.angle_gamma   90.00
#
_symmetry.space_group_name_H-M   'P 1'
#
loop_
_entity.id
_entity.type
_entity.pdbx_description
1 polymer ?
#
loop_
_entity_poly.entity_id
_entity_poly.type
_entity_poly.pdbx_seq_one_letter_code
_entity_poly.pdbx_strand_id
1 'polypeptide(L)'
;MFSRLLTHALPLPLACALLLAGCAVGPDYKRPDAPVPEAFKEAAGTNADADTTADANAWRGDWKTAEPQDAITRADWWTVFGDPQLDTLMPQVQISNQNIKAAEAQYRQAVAALQAARAGFFPVVDAQAGASRARGASGNTLNGQSLTLGATWEIDVWGRVRRQVESSEASVQASQADLASTLLSTQATLAQSYFLLRVADAQKALLDRTVADYQKSLQLVQNQYAAGTAQRSDVLQSETQLKSAQAQQIDIQITRAQLEHAIAVLVGKPPAALSLAADDFRQAPPRVPGAVPSELLERRPDIGAAERRMASANAQIGVAQAAYYPTLSLSASGGLTASTLARWMSLPDRIWSIGGGLAGTLFDGGLRSAAKAQAVAAYDQTVANYRQTVLSAFQEVEDNLAAQRLLEQEAVVQNDALRSAREALVLVNNRYRAGTAGLLDVLTAQTAAYTAERTALSIAGRQYTAAVVLIKALGGNWHQQALEGATGSRPAGAAPATTVGQR
;
A
#
# COMPACT_ATOMS: atom_id res chain seq x y z
N MET A 1 -10.87 -24.34 79.64
CA MET A 1 -9.42 -24.10 79.75
C MET A 1 -8.79 -24.72 78.52
N PHE A 2 -8.23 -24.04 77.51
CA PHE A 2 -7.70 -22.70 77.35
C PHE A 2 -8.15 -22.13 75.99
N SER A 3 -8.56 -20.86 76.00
CA SER A 3 -8.67 -19.98 74.84
C SER A 3 -7.30 -19.33 74.58
N ARG A 4 -7.04 -18.91 73.32
CA ARG A 4 -6.07 -17.91 72.78
C ARG A 4 -5.47 -18.42 71.45
N LEU A 5 -5.21 -17.66 70.38
CA LEU A 5 -5.33 -16.25 69.99
C LEU A 5 -4.76 -16.15 68.53
N LEU A 6 -5.22 -15.17 67.72
CA LEU A 6 -4.72 -14.73 66.39
C LEU A 6 -4.98 -15.68 65.20
N THR A 7 -5.92 -15.49 64.26
CA THR A 7 -6.45 -14.34 63.50
C THR A 7 -5.42 -13.44 62.79
N HIS A 8 -5.35 -13.65 61.47
CA HIS A 8 -5.05 -12.70 60.39
C HIS A 8 -3.59 -12.23 60.19
N ALA A 9 -2.80 -13.07 59.54
CA ALA A 9 -1.59 -12.65 58.83
C ALA A 9 -1.65 -13.12 57.36
N LEU A 10 -2.64 -12.65 56.59
CA LEU A 10 -2.72 -12.99 55.16
C LEU A 10 -3.45 -11.93 54.29
N PRO A 11 -3.00 -10.66 54.25
CA PRO A 11 -3.20 -9.88 53.02
C PRO A 11 -1.94 -9.17 52.50
N LEU A 12 -0.79 -9.29 53.18
CA LEU A 12 0.44 -8.60 52.76
C LEU A 12 1.08 -9.15 51.46
N PRO A 13 1.17 -10.47 51.21
CA PRO A 13 1.78 -10.96 49.96
C PRO A 13 0.90 -10.68 48.73
N LEU A 14 -0.43 -10.60 48.91
CA LEU A 14 -1.37 -10.30 47.82
C LEU A 14 -1.33 -8.81 47.42
N ALA A 15 -1.16 -7.90 48.39
CA ALA A 15 -1.02 -6.47 48.14
C ALA A 15 0.33 -6.11 47.48
N CYS A 16 1.43 -6.77 47.87
CA CYS A 16 2.73 -6.61 47.19
C CYS A 16 2.72 -7.19 45.76
N ALA A 17 2.01 -8.30 45.52
CA ALA A 17 1.84 -8.85 44.18
C ALA A 17 1.05 -7.92 43.24
N LEU A 18 0.07 -7.17 43.77
CA LEU A 18 -0.70 -6.17 43.00
C LEU A 18 0.10 -4.90 42.67
N LEU A 19 1.07 -4.52 43.51
CA LEU A 19 1.94 -3.36 43.27
C LEU A 19 3.07 -3.64 42.25
N LEU A 20 3.44 -4.91 42.05
CA LEU A 20 4.47 -5.33 41.09
C LEU A 20 3.94 -5.48 39.64
N ALA A 21 2.62 -5.45 39.43
CA ALA A 21 2.03 -5.61 38.10
C ALA A 21 2.24 -4.40 37.17
N GLY A 22 2.64 -3.24 37.70
CA GLY A 22 2.57 -1.96 36.98
C GLY A 22 3.83 -1.44 36.28
N CYS A 23 5.03 -1.98 36.52
CA CYS A 23 6.26 -1.32 36.04
C CYS A 23 6.86 -2.01 34.80
N ALA A 24 6.26 -1.82 33.62
CA ALA A 24 6.95 -2.10 32.37
C ALA A 24 7.94 -0.96 32.07
N VAL A 25 9.24 -1.25 32.17
CA VAL A 25 10.28 -0.24 31.97
C VAL A 25 10.38 0.15 30.49
N GLY A 26 10.65 1.43 30.23
CA GLY A 26 10.80 1.99 28.89
C GLY A 26 9.79 3.10 28.59
N PRO A 27 9.99 3.86 27.51
CA PRO A 27 9.08 4.92 27.10
C PRO A 27 7.78 4.34 26.53
N ASP A 28 6.64 4.94 26.89
CA ASP A 28 5.38 4.66 26.22
C ASP A 28 5.34 5.38 24.86
N TYR A 29 4.75 4.71 23.87
CA TYR A 29 4.69 5.26 22.52
C TYR A 29 3.83 6.53 22.48
N LYS A 30 4.36 7.56 21.84
CA LYS A 30 3.65 8.79 21.48
C LYS A 30 3.93 9.08 20.02
N ARG A 31 2.87 9.26 19.22
CA ARG A 31 2.98 9.59 17.80
C ARG A 31 3.77 10.91 17.66
N PRO A 32 4.93 10.91 16.96
CA PRO A 32 5.66 12.14 16.69
C PRO A 32 4.92 13.02 15.68
N ASP A 33 5.08 14.33 15.81
CA ASP A 33 4.54 15.27 14.83
C ASP A 33 5.17 15.05 13.44
N ALA A 34 4.32 15.14 12.42
CA ALA A 34 4.69 15.16 11.01
C ALA A 34 4.36 16.54 10.41
N PRO A 35 5.16 17.03 9.44
CA PRO A 35 4.84 18.24 8.70
C PRO A 35 3.62 17.98 7.81
N VAL A 36 2.45 18.45 8.24
CA VAL A 36 1.17 18.33 7.51
C VAL A 36 0.68 19.74 7.19
N PRO A 37 0.55 20.13 5.91
CA PRO A 37 -0.07 21.40 5.54
C PRO A 37 -1.56 21.40 5.88
N GLU A 38 -2.11 22.56 6.26
CA GLU A 38 -3.54 22.73 6.57
C GLU A 38 -4.43 22.56 5.33
N ALA A 39 -3.91 22.83 4.13
CA ALA A 39 -4.63 22.68 2.86
C ALA A 39 -3.68 22.33 1.71
N PHE A 40 -4.20 21.63 0.70
CA PHE A 40 -3.49 21.39 -0.55
C PHE A 40 -3.50 22.66 -1.42
N LYS A 41 -2.34 23.01 -1.95
CA LYS A 41 -2.15 24.15 -2.84
C LYS A 41 -2.97 24.00 -4.12
N GLU A 42 -2.93 22.81 -4.74
CA GLU A 42 -3.59 22.59 -6.02
C GLU A 42 -5.12 22.39 -5.89
N ALA A 43 -5.63 22.12 -4.69
CA ALA A 43 -7.07 22.08 -4.41
C ALA A 43 -7.72 23.48 -4.39
N ALA A 44 -6.99 24.49 -3.89
CA ALA A 44 -7.47 25.88 -3.79
C ALA A 44 -7.56 26.60 -5.15
N GLY A 45 -6.89 26.08 -6.19
CA GLY A 45 -6.85 26.65 -7.53
C GLY A 45 -8.16 26.61 -8.31
N THR A 46 -9.22 26.01 -7.76
CA THR A 46 -10.56 26.03 -8.37
C THR A 46 -11.33 27.34 -8.14
N ASN A 47 -10.86 28.22 -7.23
CA ASN A 47 -11.56 29.47 -6.87
C ASN A 47 -10.65 30.71 -6.73
N ALA A 48 -9.45 30.71 -7.30
CA ALA A 48 -8.56 31.88 -7.17
C ALA A 48 -8.92 33.06 -8.10
N ASP A 49 -9.72 32.81 -9.15
CA ASP A 49 -10.12 33.83 -10.14
C ASP A 49 -11.61 34.22 -10.07
N ALA A 50 -12.34 33.75 -9.05
CA ALA A 50 -13.74 34.16 -8.83
C ALA A 50 -13.82 35.36 -7.89
N ASP A 51 -13.51 36.54 -8.43
CA ASP A 51 -13.92 37.81 -7.86
C ASP A 51 -15.47 37.87 -7.81
N THR A 52 -16.00 38.10 -6.60
CA THR A 52 -17.32 38.66 -6.27
C THR A 52 -18.57 38.16 -7.02
N THR A 53 -19.13 37.03 -6.58
CA THR A 53 -20.60 36.88 -6.41
C THR A 53 -20.89 35.92 -5.25
N ALA A 54 -21.95 36.22 -4.49
CA ALA A 54 -22.26 35.67 -3.16
C ALA A 54 -22.73 34.19 -3.15
N ASP A 55 -22.35 33.42 -4.16
CA ASP A 55 -22.95 32.13 -4.51
C ASP A 55 -21.91 30.99 -4.35
N ALA A 56 -20.62 31.32 -4.19
CA ALA A 56 -19.51 30.38 -4.07
C ALA A 56 -19.35 29.72 -2.68
N ASN A 57 -20.31 29.92 -1.76
CA ASN A 57 -20.25 29.36 -0.40
C ASN A 57 -20.94 27.99 -0.24
N ALA A 58 -21.37 27.33 -1.32
CA ALA A 58 -22.12 26.07 -1.23
C ALA A 58 -21.29 24.83 -0.84
N TRP A 59 -19.95 24.93 -0.71
CA TRP A 59 -19.07 23.79 -0.39
C TRP A 59 -18.06 24.06 0.73
N ARG A 60 -18.37 24.97 1.67
CA ARG A 60 -17.71 24.96 2.99
C ARG A 60 -18.39 23.92 3.87
N GLY A 61 -18.21 22.64 3.54
CA GLY A 61 -18.63 21.55 4.40
C GLY A 61 -17.83 21.60 5.70
N ASP A 62 -18.53 21.58 6.83
CA ASP A 62 -17.95 21.62 8.17
C ASP A 62 -16.85 20.57 8.36
N TRP A 63 -15.67 21.06 8.73
CA TRP A 63 -14.50 20.24 9.06
C TRP A 63 -14.84 19.35 10.26
N LYS A 64 -14.96 18.05 10.02
CA LYS A 64 -15.14 17.06 11.08
C LYS A 64 -13.80 16.36 11.34
N THR A 65 -13.37 16.38 12.59
CA THR A 65 -12.24 15.59 13.08
C THR A 65 -12.43 14.11 12.71
N ALA A 66 -11.48 13.53 11.97
CA ALA A 66 -11.56 12.14 11.57
C ALA A 66 -11.23 11.21 12.75
N GLU A 67 -12.03 10.15 12.90
CA GLU A 67 -11.72 8.99 13.73
C GLU A 67 -11.05 7.92 12.83
N PRO A 68 -10.01 7.21 13.31
CA PRO A 68 -9.34 6.18 12.52
C PRO A 68 -10.30 5.03 12.21
N GLN A 69 -10.64 4.86 10.93
CA GLN A 69 -11.53 3.82 10.42
C GLN A 69 -10.83 2.94 9.36
N ASP A 70 -9.66 2.40 9.71
CA ASP A 70 -8.88 1.47 8.88
C ASP A 70 -9.63 0.18 8.48
N ALA A 71 -10.78 -0.07 9.11
CA ALA A 71 -11.58 -1.29 8.96
C ALA A 71 -12.70 -1.22 7.92
N ILE A 72 -12.95 -0.07 7.27
CA ILE A 72 -13.99 0.02 6.24
C ILE A 72 -13.49 -0.62 4.95
N THR A 73 -14.20 -1.66 4.51
CA THR A 73 -14.03 -2.34 3.22
C THR A 73 -13.85 -1.33 2.11
N ARG A 74 -12.65 -1.29 1.52
CA ARG A 74 -12.34 -0.49 0.33
C ARG A 74 -13.33 -0.91 -0.75
N ALA A 75 -14.28 -0.04 -1.05
CA ALA A 75 -15.21 -0.23 -2.15
C ALA A 75 -14.42 -0.44 -3.44
N ASP A 76 -15.03 -1.11 -4.42
CA ASP A 76 -14.48 -1.35 -5.75
C ASP A 76 -14.22 -0.01 -6.48
N TRP A 77 -13.16 0.69 -6.10
CA TRP A 77 -12.91 2.10 -6.41
C TRP A 77 -12.81 2.38 -7.91
N TRP A 78 -12.48 1.36 -8.67
CA TRP A 78 -12.35 1.38 -10.13
C TRP A 78 -13.72 1.41 -10.83
N THR A 79 -14.82 1.10 -10.15
CA THR A 79 -16.17 1.15 -10.73
C THR A 79 -16.56 2.55 -11.19
N VAL A 80 -15.90 3.60 -10.67
CA VAL A 80 -16.08 4.99 -11.15
C VAL A 80 -15.74 5.16 -12.64
N PHE A 81 -14.88 4.31 -13.19
CA PHE A 81 -14.54 4.36 -14.60
C PHE A 81 -15.62 3.73 -15.51
N GLY A 82 -16.59 3.00 -14.94
CA GLY A 82 -17.69 2.41 -15.70
C GLY A 82 -17.26 1.38 -16.75
N ASP A 83 -16.12 0.72 -16.57
CA ASP A 83 -15.57 -0.24 -17.52
C ASP A 83 -15.78 -1.70 -17.04
N PRO A 84 -16.64 -2.48 -17.72
CA PRO A 84 -16.99 -3.83 -17.27
C PRO A 84 -15.83 -4.84 -17.41
N GLN A 85 -14.88 -4.60 -18.32
CA GLN A 85 -13.73 -5.46 -18.46
C GLN A 85 -12.73 -5.20 -17.32
N LEU A 86 -12.55 -3.95 -16.91
CA LEU A 86 -11.78 -3.59 -15.73
C LEU A 86 -12.39 -4.21 -14.46
N ASP A 87 -13.73 -4.15 -14.32
CA ASP A 87 -14.46 -4.77 -13.20
C ASP A 87 -14.26 -6.28 -13.13
N THR A 88 -14.04 -6.93 -14.27
CA THR A 88 -13.76 -8.37 -14.33
C THR A 88 -12.30 -8.70 -13.97
N LEU A 89 -11.35 -7.82 -14.30
CA LEU A 89 -9.93 -8.03 -14.07
C LEU A 89 -9.52 -7.72 -12.62
N MET A 90 -10.09 -6.69 -12.01
CA MET A 90 -9.62 -6.20 -10.71
C MET A 90 -9.74 -7.21 -9.56
N PRO A 91 -10.85 -7.96 -9.41
CA PRO A 91 -10.97 -8.99 -8.37
C PRO A 91 -9.94 -10.13 -8.52
N GLN A 92 -9.48 -10.41 -9.75
CA GLN A 92 -8.48 -11.45 -10.00
C GLN A 92 -7.12 -11.12 -9.37
N VAL A 93 -6.80 -9.83 -9.19
CA VAL A 93 -5.55 -9.38 -8.54
C VAL A 93 -5.46 -9.93 -7.12
N GLN A 94 -6.52 -9.79 -6.33
CA GLN A 94 -6.51 -10.23 -4.93
C GLN A 94 -6.34 -11.75 -4.79
N ILE A 95 -6.86 -12.52 -5.74
CA ILE A 95 -6.91 -13.99 -5.67
C ILE A 95 -5.64 -14.63 -6.24
N SER A 96 -5.15 -14.13 -7.38
CA SER A 96 -4.19 -14.85 -8.22
C SER A 96 -2.80 -14.22 -8.23
N ASN A 97 -2.66 -12.94 -7.87
CA ASN A 97 -1.38 -12.24 -7.93
C ASN A 97 -0.37 -12.79 -6.89
N GLN A 98 0.85 -13.10 -7.34
CA GLN A 98 1.87 -13.71 -6.48
C GLN A 98 2.50 -12.72 -5.48
N ASN A 99 2.54 -11.42 -5.79
CA ASN A 99 3.01 -10.40 -4.84
C ASN A 99 2.04 -10.24 -3.67
N ILE A 100 0.72 -10.34 -3.94
CA ILE A 100 -0.31 -10.33 -2.90
C ILE A 100 -0.20 -11.58 -2.01
N LYS A 101 0.03 -12.76 -2.61
CA LYS A 101 0.30 -13.99 -1.84
C LYS A 101 1.55 -13.90 -0.99
N ALA A 102 2.62 -13.27 -1.51
CA ALA A 102 3.83 -13.03 -0.74
C ALA A 102 3.60 -12.07 0.44
N ALA A 103 2.86 -10.98 0.23
CA ALA A 103 2.50 -10.04 1.29
C ALA A 103 1.58 -10.68 2.35
N GLU A 104 0.63 -11.53 1.95
CA GLU A 104 -0.19 -12.32 2.89
C GLU A 104 0.67 -13.29 3.71
N ALA A 105 1.63 -13.97 3.08
CA ALA A 105 2.53 -14.88 3.78
C ALA A 105 3.41 -14.14 4.79
N GLN A 106 3.86 -12.91 4.48
CA GLN A 106 4.58 -12.04 5.41
C GLN A 106 3.69 -11.63 6.60
N TYR A 107 2.43 -11.31 6.36
CA TYR A 107 1.47 -11.04 7.45
C TYR A 107 1.29 -12.26 8.36
N ARG A 108 1.10 -13.45 7.79
CA ARG A 108 1.00 -14.70 8.55
C ARG A 108 2.30 -15.00 9.32
N GLN A 109 3.47 -14.70 8.75
CA GLN A 109 4.75 -14.79 9.44
C GLN A 109 4.82 -13.84 10.65
N ALA A 110 4.35 -12.59 10.51
CA ALA A 110 4.29 -11.64 11.62
C ALA A 110 3.36 -12.13 12.74
N VAL A 111 2.20 -12.71 12.40
CA VAL A 111 1.26 -13.30 13.37
C VAL A 111 1.93 -14.46 14.13
N ALA A 112 2.65 -15.34 13.43
CA ALA A 112 3.39 -16.43 14.08
C ALA A 112 4.52 -15.90 14.99
N ALA A 113 5.20 -14.82 14.58
CA ALA A 113 6.22 -14.17 15.42
C ALA A 113 5.62 -13.56 16.70
N LEU A 114 4.42 -12.97 16.62
CA LEU A 114 3.68 -12.52 17.80
C LEU A 114 3.31 -13.69 18.74
N GLN A 115 2.86 -14.82 18.19
CA GLN A 115 2.59 -16.01 19.00
C GLN A 115 3.86 -16.52 19.70
N ALA A 116 5.00 -16.53 19.00
CA ALA A 116 6.29 -16.88 19.59
C ALA A 116 6.71 -15.90 20.70
N ALA A 117 6.50 -14.60 20.51
CA ALA A 117 6.77 -13.60 21.56
C ALA A 117 5.89 -13.81 22.80
N ARG A 118 4.59 -14.11 22.60
CA ARG A 118 3.64 -14.40 23.69
C ARG A 118 3.98 -15.68 24.46
N ALA A 119 4.65 -16.65 23.82
CA ALA A 119 5.13 -17.85 24.51
C ALA A 119 6.10 -17.52 25.65
N GLY A 120 6.78 -16.36 25.60
CA GLY A 120 7.63 -15.87 26.69
C GLY A 120 6.90 -15.62 28.01
N PHE A 121 5.56 -15.54 28.02
CA PHE A 121 4.78 -15.45 29.25
C PHE A 121 4.62 -16.78 30.00
N PHE A 122 4.99 -17.90 29.37
CA PHE A 122 4.75 -19.24 29.89
C PHE A 122 6.06 -19.98 30.22
N PRO A 123 6.02 -20.94 31.17
CA PRO A 123 7.14 -21.85 31.38
C PRO A 123 7.43 -22.68 30.13
N VAL A 124 8.70 -22.87 29.83
CA VAL A 124 9.16 -23.90 28.89
C VAL A 124 9.32 -25.19 29.65
N VAL A 125 8.68 -26.26 29.17
CA VAL A 125 8.78 -27.61 29.76
C VAL A 125 9.56 -28.51 28.80
N ASP A 126 10.66 -29.05 29.27
CA ASP A 126 11.59 -29.87 28.52
C ASP A 126 11.75 -31.25 29.16
N ALA A 127 11.99 -32.25 28.32
CA ALA A 127 12.37 -33.59 28.76
C ALA A 127 13.82 -33.85 28.35
N GLN A 128 14.67 -34.24 29.29
CA GLN A 128 16.06 -34.60 29.03
C GLN A 128 16.32 -36.03 29.49
N ALA A 129 16.83 -36.85 28.58
CA ALA A 129 17.40 -38.15 28.88
C ALA A 129 18.91 -38.09 28.67
N GLY A 130 19.67 -38.52 29.67
CA GLY A 130 21.13 -38.48 29.64
C GLY A 130 21.72 -39.78 30.17
N ALA A 131 22.80 -40.23 29.55
CA ALA A 131 23.66 -41.26 30.08
C ALA A 131 25.10 -40.76 30.02
N SER A 132 25.80 -40.83 31.14
CA SER A 132 27.17 -40.39 31.29
C SER A 132 28.01 -41.48 31.94
N ARG A 133 29.27 -41.53 31.56
CA ARG A 133 30.27 -42.40 32.17
C ARG A 133 31.55 -41.60 32.30
N ALA A 134 31.98 -41.36 33.53
CA ALA A 134 33.17 -40.58 33.84
C ALA A 134 34.13 -41.43 34.68
N ARG A 135 35.43 -41.31 34.41
CA ARG A 135 36.47 -41.94 35.24
C ARG A 135 37.27 -40.86 35.93
N GLY A 136 37.29 -40.88 37.26
CA GLY A 136 38.07 -39.95 38.06
C GLY A 136 39.56 -40.30 38.06
N ALA A 137 40.41 -39.35 38.45
CA ALA A 137 41.86 -39.53 38.54
C ALA A 137 42.28 -40.65 39.51
N SER A 138 41.45 -40.95 40.52
CA SER A 138 41.62 -42.07 41.45
C SER A 138 41.27 -43.44 40.84
N GLY A 139 40.92 -43.50 39.55
CA GLY A 139 40.57 -44.71 38.82
C GLY A 139 39.10 -45.14 38.97
N ASN A 140 38.33 -44.51 39.86
CA ASN A 140 36.92 -44.82 40.07
C ASN A 140 36.07 -44.43 38.85
N THR A 141 35.14 -45.30 38.45
CA THR A 141 34.23 -45.06 37.33
C THR A 141 32.83 -44.76 37.85
N LEU A 142 32.30 -43.60 37.48
CA LEU A 142 30.95 -43.15 37.77
C LEU A 142 30.11 -43.32 36.51
N ASN A 143 29.04 -44.11 36.61
CA ASN A 143 28.01 -44.18 35.59
C ASN A 143 26.81 -43.40 36.11
N GLY A 144 26.27 -42.52 35.28
CA GLY A 144 25.05 -41.77 35.57
C GLY A 144 24.06 -41.95 34.44
N GLN A 145 22.82 -42.26 34.77
CA GLN A 145 21.69 -42.22 33.85
C GLN A 145 20.65 -41.32 34.47
N SER A 146 20.02 -40.47 33.67
CA SER A 146 19.03 -39.51 34.13
C SER A 146 17.91 -39.40 33.11
N LEU A 147 16.67 -39.41 33.60
CA LEU A 147 15.50 -38.98 32.85
C LEU A 147 14.83 -37.88 33.66
N THR A 148 14.90 -36.64 33.20
CA THR A 148 14.39 -35.46 33.89
C THR A 148 13.36 -34.75 33.04
N LEU A 149 12.32 -34.24 33.70
CA LEU A 149 11.43 -33.23 33.18
C LEU A 149 11.74 -31.93 33.92
N GLY A 150 12.06 -30.88 33.17
CA GLY A 150 12.36 -29.56 33.69
C GLY A 150 11.35 -28.54 33.19
N ALA A 151 10.96 -27.60 34.03
CA ALA A 151 10.19 -26.43 33.68
C ALA A 151 10.99 -25.17 34.07
N THR A 152 11.22 -24.26 33.14
CA THR A 152 11.90 -22.99 33.38
C THR A 152 11.01 -21.83 32.96
N TRP A 153 10.87 -20.83 33.81
CA TRP A 153 10.03 -19.66 33.56
C TRP A 153 10.74 -18.37 33.99
N GLU A 154 10.77 -17.38 33.12
CA GLU A 154 11.20 -16.03 33.47
C GLU A 154 9.98 -15.21 33.90
N ILE A 155 9.98 -14.73 35.15
CA ILE A 155 8.91 -13.85 35.64
C ILE A 155 9.15 -12.45 35.09
N ASP A 156 8.18 -11.93 34.34
CA ASP A 156 8.27 -10.62 33.69
C ASP A 156 8.03 -9.43 34.63
N VAL A 157 8.88 -9.30 35.65
CA VAL A 157 8.79 -8.22 36.66
C VAL A 157 8.99 -6.84 36.04
N TRP A 158 9.96 -6.71 35.13
CA TRP A 158 10.38 -5.44 34.53
C TRP A 158 9.73 -5.12 33.18
N GLY A 159 8.91 -6.03 32.66
CA GLY A 159 8.19 -5.83 31.40
C GLY A 159 8.98 -6.16 30.13
N ARG A 160 10.10 -6.90 30.21
CA ARG A 160 10.87 -7.32 29.03
C ARG A 160 10.00 -8.12 28.05
N VAL A 161 9.22 -9.08 28.55
CA VAL A 161 8.33 -9.91 27.71
C VAL A 161 7.14 -9.09 27.22
N ARG A 162 6.53 -8.28 28.09
CA ARG A 162 5.46 -7.33 27.70
C ARG A 162 5.88 -6.39 26.57
N ARG A 163 7.05 -5.74 26.66
CA ARG A 163 7.57 -4.86 25.61
C ARG A 163 7.93 -5.63 24.33
N GLN A 164 8.40 -6.87 24.43
CA GLN A 164 8.64 -7.72 23.26
C GLN A 164 7.34 -8.06 22.54
N VAL A 165 6.27 -8.37 23.28
CA VAL A 165 4.94 -8.62 22.71
C VAL A 165 4.35 -7.35 22.10
N GLU A 166 4.46 -6.21 22.77
CA GLU A 166 4.06 -4.89 22.24
C GLU A 166 4.74 -4.60 20.89
N SER A 167 6.06 -4.83 20.79
CA SER A 167 6.79 -4.68 19.52
C SER A 167 6.26 -5.63 18.44
N SER A 168 6.00 -6.89 18.77
CA SER A 168 5.46 -7.87 17.81
C SER A 168 4.01 -7.55 17.40
N GLU A 169 3.17 -7.03 18.29
CA GLU A 169 1.79 -6.60 17.97
C GLU A 169 1.80 -5.43 16.99
N ALA A 170 2.63 -4.41 17.24
CA ALA A 170 2.80 -3.30 16.31
C ALA A 170 3.35 -3.78 14.96
N SER A 171 4.25 -4.77 14.95
CA SER A 171 4.79 -5.36 13.71
C SER A 171 3.72 -6.12 12.89
N VAL A 172 2.77 -6.80 13.56
CA VAL A 172 1.62 -7.43 12.89
C VAL A 172 0.72 -6.37 12.25
N GLN A 173 0.43 -5.28 12.97
CA GLN A 173 -0.38 -4.16 12.45
C GLN A 173 0.30 -3.49 11.25
N ALA A 174 1.62 -3.30 11.30
CA ALA A 174 2.39 -2.78 10.16
C ALA A 174 2.29 -3.70 8.95
N SER A 175 2.46 -5.01 9.13
CA SER A 175 2.41 -5.99 8.04
C SER A 175 1.00 -6.11 7.43
N GLN A 176 -0.05 -5.97 8.24
CA GLN A 176 -1.43 -5.88 7.74
C GLN A 176 -1.63 -4.66 6.83
N ALA A 177 -1.10 -3.51 7.23
CA ALA A 177 -1.17 -2.29 6.46
C ALA A 177 -0.31 -2.36 5.18
N ASP A 178 0.84 -3.05 5.22
CA ASP A 178 1.66 -3.34 4.02
C ASP A 178 0.91 -4.22 3.00
N LEU A 179 0.19 -5.25 3.46
CA LEU A 179 -0.65 -6.09 2.60
C LEU A 179 -1.73 -5.24 1.90
N ALA A 180 -2.39 -4.37 2.66
CA ALA A 180 -3.36 -3.42 2.14
C ALA A 180 -2.76 -2.44 1.11
N SER A 181 -1.59 -1.88 1.40
CA SER A 181 -0.85 -0.98 0.49
C SER A 181 -0.45 -1.70 -0.79
N THR A 182 0.05 -2.93 -0.67
CA THR A 182 0.46 -3.76 -1.82
C THR A 182 -0.75 -4.07 -2.71
N LEU A 183 -1.90 -4.40 -2.12
CA LEU A 183 -3.14 -4.63 -2.87
C LEU A 183 -3.56 -3.38 -3.64
N LEU A 184 -3.68 -2.24 -2.96
CA LEU A 184 -4.10 -0.99 -3.58
C LEU A 184 -3.12 -0.56 -4.69
N SER A 185 -1.81 -0.65 -4.45
CA SER A 185 -0.81 -0.31 -5.46
C SER A 185 -0.86 -1.24 -6.68
N THR A 186 -1.06 -2.54 -6.46
CA THR A 186 -1.15 -3.52 -7.56
C THR A 186 -2.42 -3.31 -8.39
N GLN A 187 -3.55 -3.02 -7.74
CA GLN A 187 -4.80 -2.65 -8.41
C GLN A 187 -4.64 -1.37 -9.24
N ALA A 188 -3.98 -0.34 -8.68
CA ALA A 188 -3.71 0.89 -9.39
C ALA A 188 -2.77 0.69 -10.59
N THR A 189 -1.76 -0.17 -10.48
CA THR A 189 -0.90 -0.54 -11.62
C THR A 189 -1.71 -1.28 -12.70
N LEU A 190 -2.62 -2.18 -12.31
CA LEU A 190 -3.49 -2.86 -13.28
C LEU A 190 -4.39 -1.87 -14.03
N ALA A 191 -5.04 -0.94 -13.33
CA ALA A 191 -5.85 0.09 -13.98
C ALA A 191 -5.03 0.98 -14.92
N GLN A 192 -3.82 1.41 -14.53
CA GLN A 192 -2.92 2.17 -15.40
C GLN A 192 -2.55 1.38 -16.66
N SER A 193 -2.10 0.13 -16.52
CA SER A 193 -1.76 -0.73 -17.66
C SER A 193 -2.97 -0.97 -18.56
N TYR A 194 -4.16 -1.12 -17.99
CA TYR A 194 -5.41 -1.28 -18.72
C TYR A 194 -5.75 -0.03 -19.56
N PHE A 195 -5.73 1.16 -18.97
CA PHE A 195 -6.03 2.39 -19.73
C PHE A 195 -4.96 2.70 -20.78
N LEU A 196 -3.68 2.44 -20.50
CA LEU A 196 -2.62 2.56 -21.50
C LEU A 196 -2.82 1.55 -22.64
N LEU A 197 -3.31 0.35 -22.37
CA LEU A 197 -3.65 -0.64 -23.41
C LEU A 197 -4.76 -0.10 -24.32
N ARG A 198 -5.80 0.51 -23.73
CA ARG A 198 -6.90 1.11 -24.49
C ARG A 198 -6.47 2.30 -25.33
N VAL A 199 -5.54 3.11 -24.83
CA VAL A 199 -4.92 4.18 -25.63
C VAL A 199 -4.11 3.58 -26.79
N ALA A 200 -3.38 2.48 -26.57
CA ALA A 200 -2.66 1.79 -27.62
C ALA A 200 -3.60 1.18 -28.68
N ASP A 201 -4.74 0.63 -28.27
CA ASP A 201 -5.81 0.17 -29.18
C ASP A 201 -6.30 1.32 -30.08
N ALA A 202 -6.59 2.49 -29.50
CA ALA A 202 -7.03 3.67 -30.25
C ALA A 202 -5.94 4.22 -31.19
N GLN A 203 -4.68 4.24 -30.75
CA GLN A 203 -3.54 4.64 -31.59
C GLN A 203 -3.32 3.66 -32.75
N LYS A 204 -3.48 2.36 -32.51
CA LYS A 204 -3.45 1.36 -33.57
C LYS A 204 -4.58 1.59 -34.58
N ALA A 205 -5.81 1.83 -34.12
CA ALA A 205 -6.94 2.12 -35.01
C ALA A 205 -6.74 3.43 -35.83
N LEU A 206 -6.08 4.44 -35.26
CA LEU A 206 -5.62 5.62 -35.99
C LEU A 206 -4.59 5.27 -37.07
N LEU A 207 -3.57 4.49 -36.72
CA LEU A 207 -2.52 4.06 -37.67
C LEU A 207 -3.07 3.18 -38.79
N ASP A 208 -3.99 2.26 -38.49
CA ASP A 208 -4.66 1.43 -39.49
C ASP A 208 -5.37 2.28 -40.55
N ARG A 209 -6.11 3.32 -40.12
CA ARG A 209 -6.76 4.29 -41.02
C ARG A 209 -5.74 5.12 -41.81
N THR A 210 -4.71 5.63 -41.14
CA THR A 210 -3.64 6.42 -41.78
C THR A 210 -2.89 5.64 -42.85
N VAL A 211 -2.55 4.36 -42.60
CA VAL A 211 -1.91 3.49 -43.59
C VAL A 211 -2.81 3.26 -44.79
N ALA A 212 -4.11 2.99 -44.56
CA ALA A 212 -5.07 2.81 -45.65
C ALA A 212 -5.23 4.08 -46.50
N ASP A 213 -5.22 5.26 -45.89
CA ASP A 213 -5.32 6.53 -46.61
C ASP A 213 -4.02 6.87 -47.36
N TYR A 214 -2.84 6.60 -46.79
CA TYR A 214 -1.56 6.76 -47.47
C TYR A 214 -1.38 5.80 -48.64
N GLN A 215 -1.91 4.57 -48.56
CA GLN A 215 -1.95 3.65 -49.70
C GLN A 215 -2.75 4.22 -50.87
N LYS A 216 -3.94 4.78 -50.59
CA LYS A 216 -4.77 5.43 -51.62
C LYS A 216 -4.07 6.66 -52.21
N SER A 217 -3.45 7.49 -51.39
CA SER A 217 -2.67 8.65 -51.84
C SER A 217 -1.50 8.23 -52.73
N LEU A 218 -0.74 7.20 -52.35
CA LEU A 218 0.36 6.68 -53.18
C LEU A 218 -0.14 6.16 -54.52
N GLN A 219 -1.24 5.40 -54.53
CA GLN A 219 -1.84 4.89 -55.77
C GLN A 219 -2.27 6.02 -56.71
N LEU A 220 -2.88 7.08 -56.16
CA LEU A 220 -3.28 8.26 -56.93
C LEU A 220 -2.07 8.97 -57.56
N VAL A 221 -0.99 9.16 -56.79
CA VAL A 221 0.24 9.81 -57.29
C VAL A 221 0.96 8.93 -58.31
N GLN A 222 0.96 7.61 -58.13
CA GLN A 222 1.50 6.66 -59.12
C GLN A 222 0.73 6.73 -60.45
N ASN A 223 -0.60 6.81 -60.41
CA ASN A 223 -1.43 6.96 -61.61
C ASN A 223 -1.15 8.29 -62.32
N GLN A 224 -0.99 9.38 -61.58
CA GLN A 224 -0.62 10.69 -62.14
C GLN A 224 0.78 10.68 -62.75
N TYR A 225 1.75 10.03 -62.11
CA TYR A 225 3.10 9.87 -62.66
C TYR A 225 3.07 9.07 -63.98
N ALA A 226 2.30 7.98 -64.04
CA ALA A 226 2.11 7.20 -65.27
C ALA A 226 1.43 8.01 -66.39
N ALA A 227 0.54 8.95 -66.04
CA ALA A 227 -0.08 9.89 -66.95
C ALA A 227 0.79 11.12 -67.28
N GLY A 228 1.98 11.25 -66.68
CA GLY A 228 2.91 12.36 -66.90
C GLY A 228 2.57 13.67 -66.17
N THR A 229 1.62 13.66 -65.23
CA THR A 229 1.14 14.85 -64.50
C THR A 229 1.73 15.00 -63.09
N ALA A 230 2.53 14.03 -62.62
CA ALA A 230 3.26 14.10 -61.35
C ALA A 230 4.74 13.76 -61.55
N GLN A 231 5.59 14.12 -60.58
CA GLN A 231 7.03 13.87 -60.63
C GLN A 231 7.41 12.57 -59.91
N ARG A 232 8.60 12.02 -60.20
CA ARG A 232 9.12 10.84 -59.49
C ARG A 232 9.35 11.14 -57.99
N SER A 233 9.72 12.37 -57.65
CA SER A 233 9.84 12.86 -56.27
C SER A 233 8.54 12.72 -55.47
N ASP A 234 7.40 13.02 -56.08
CA ASP A 234 6.07 12.92 -55.44
C ASP A 234 5.74 11.47 -55.05
N VAL A 235 6.07 10.52 -55.94
CA VAL A 235 5.90 9.09 -55.69
C VAL A 235 6.78 8.65 -54.52
N LEU A 236 8.05 9.05 -54.51
CA LEU A 236 9.00 8.68 -53.44
C LEU A 236 8.63 9.31 -52.09
N GLN A 237 8.11 10.54 -52.07
CA GLN A 237 7.60 11.17 -50.84
C GLN A 237 6.39 10.42 -50.28
N SER A 238 5.43 10.07 -51.15
CA SER A 238 4.24 9.31 -50.76
C SER A 238 4.60 7.90 -50.27
N GLU A 239 5.57 7.24 -50.93
CA GLU A 239 6.08 5.93 -50.52
C GLU A 239 6.78 6.00 -49.15
N THR A 240 7.62 7.02 -48.94
CA THR A 240 8.27 7.26 -47.65
C THR A 240 7.25 7.45 -46.53
N GLN A 241 6.21 8.25 -46.78
CA GLN A 241 5.15 8.51 -45.81
C GLN A 241 4.38 7.24 -45.45
N LEU A 242 4.02 6.43 -46.45
CA LEU A 242 3.37 5.13 -46.24
C LEU A 242 4.26 4.19 -45.41
N LYS A 243 5.55 4.07 -45.78
CA LYS A 243 6.48 3.15 -45.10
C LYS A 243 6.75 3.59 -43.65
N SER A 244 6.81 4.89 -43.39
CA SER A 244 6.92 5.44 -42.04
C SER A 244 5.68 5.10 -41.19
N ALA A 245 4.48 5.27 -41.73
CA ALA A 245 3.24 4.90 -41.03
C ALA A 245 3.14 3.38 -40.78
N GLN A 246 3.55 2.55 -41.75
CA GLN A 246 3.62 1.09 -41.59
C GLN A 246 4.59 0.70 -40.47
N ALA A 247 5.75 1.36 -40.36
CA ALA A 247 6.69 1.12 -39.27
C ALA A 247 6.06 1.46 -37.90
N GLN A 248 5.38 2.60 -37.79
CA GLN A 248 4.69 3.00 -36.55
C GLN A 248 3.53 2.06 -36.19
N GLN A 249 2.81 1.54 -37.20
CA GLN A 249 1.75 0.54 -37.01
C GLN A 249 2.27 -0.79 -36.47
N ILE A 250 3.52 -1.16 -36.81
CA ILE A 250 4.18 -2.34 -36.23
C ILE A 250 4.64 -2.03 -34.81
N ASP A 251 5.23 -0.86 -34.58
CA ASP A 251 5.74 -0.46 -33.27
C ASP A 251 4.64 -0.40 -32.19
N ILE A 252 3.46 0.15 -32.50
CA ILE A 252 2.36 0.21 -31.53
C ILE A 252 1.88 -1.17 -31.07
N GLN A 253 2.07 -2.22 -31.90
CA GLN A 253 1.73 -3.59 -31.51
C GLN A 253 2.66 -4.13 -30.43
N ILE A 254 3.92 -3.68 -30.40
CA ILE A 254 4.87 -4.03 -29.34
C ILE A 254 4.38 -3.46 -28.01
N THR A 255 4.04 -2.18 -27.98
CA THR A 255 3.50 -1.50 -26.78
C THR A 255 2.24 -2.19 -26.28
N ARG A 256 1.30 -2.49 -27.19
CA ARG A 256 0.07 -3.20 -26.84
C ARG A 256 0.34 -4.58 -26.23
N ALA A 257 1.22 -5.38 -26.85
CA ALA A 257 1.57 -6.71 -26.35
C ALA A 257 2.24 -6.65 -24.96
N GLN A 258 3.14 -5.68 -24.73
CA GLN A 258 3.78 -5.48 -23.43
C GLN A 258 2.76 -5.16 -22.33
N LEU A 259 1.78 -4.31 -22.61
CA LEU A 259 0.72 -3.96 -21.67
C LEU A 259 -0.21 -5.14 -21.37
N GLU A 260 -0.56 -5.93 -22.39
CA GLU A 260 -1.36 -7.15 -22.23
C GLU A 260 -0.63 -8.20 -21.38
N HIS A 261 0.67 -8.40 -21.62
CA HIS A 261 1.51 -9.26 -20.79
C HIS A 261 1.63 -8.76 -19.35
N ALA A 262 1.75 -7.44 -19.14
CA ALA A 262 1.78 -6.86 -17.80
C ALA A 262 0.47 -7.11 -17.04
N ILE A 263 -0.68 -6.90 -17.70
CA ILE A 263 -2.00 -7.21 -17.12
C ILE A 263 -2.09 -8.70 -16.78
N ALA A 264 -1.63 -9.60 -17.65
CA ALA A 264 -1.62 -11.04 -17.40
C ALA A 264 -0.86 -11.40 -16.12
N VAL A 265 0.34 -10.85 -15.94
CA VAL A 265 1.15 -11.06 -14.73
C VAL A 265 0.43 -10.50 -13.49
N LEU A 266 -0.17 -9.31 -13.60
CA LEU A 266 -0.91 -8.67 -12.49
C LEU A 266 -2.14 -9.47 -12.06
N VAL A 267 -2.84 -10.14 -12.98
CA VAL A 267 -3.96 -11.06 -12.65
C VAL A 267 -3.51 -12.50 -12.38
N GLY A 268 -2.20 -12.75 -12.28
CA GLY A 268 -1.63 -14.05 -11.93
C GLY A 268 -1.75 -15.13 -13.01
N LYS A 269 -1.81 -14.74 -14.29
CA LYS A 269 -1.85 -15.66 -15.44
C LYS A 269 -0.54 -15.61 -16.23
N PRO A 270 -0.09 -16.72 -16.83
CA PRO A 270 0.97 -16.68 -17.84
C PRO A 270 0.57 -15.74 -18.99
N PRO A 271 1.49 -14.93 -19.56
CA PRO A 271 1.16 -13.99 -20.63
C PRO A 271 0.43 -14.60 -21.82
N ALA A 272 0.79 -15.83 -22.21
CA ALA A 272 0.15 -16.54 -23.32
C ALA A 272 -1.31 -16.97 -23.06
N ALA A 273 -1.79 -16.90 -21.81
CA ALA A 273 -3.13 -17.37 -21.42
C ALA A 273 -4.17 -16.24 -21.30
N LEU A 274 -3.76 -14.98 -21.43
CA LEU A 274 -4.66 -13.83 -21.43
C LEU A 274 -4.70 -13.25 -22.84
N SER A 275 -5.91 -12.98 -23.34
CA SER A 275 -6.11 -12.15 -24.51
C SER A 275 -7.25 -11.18 -24.24
N LEU A 276 -7.01 -9.91 -24.55
CA LEU A 276 -7.96 -8.82 -24.41
C LEU A 276 -8.30 -8.30 -25.81
N ALA A 277 -9.60 -8.35 -26.16
CA ALA A 277 -10.09 -7.81 -27.41
C ALA A 277 -9.83 -6.29 -27.46
N ALA A 278 -9.47 -5.78 -28.64
CA ALA A 278 -9.36 -4.36 -28.87
C ALA A 278 -10.74 -3.70 -28.72
N ASP A 279 -10.78 -2.54 -28.08
CA ASP A 279 -12.01 -1.76 -27.90
C ASP A 279 -11.75 -0.29 -28.23
N ASP A 280 -12.79 0.42 -28.63
CA ASP A 280 -12.71 1.82 -29.04
C ASP A 280 -12.77 2.72 -27.79
N PHE A 281 -11.61 3.20 -27.38
CA PHE A 281 -11.44 4.06 -26.22
C PHE A 281 -12.05 5.45 -26.46
N ARG A 282 -13.35 5.61 -26.14
CA ARG A 282 -14.10 6.86 -26.40
C ARG A 282 -14.65 7.55 -25.15
N GLN A 283 -14.44 7.00 -23.96
CA GLN A 283 -14.95 7.61 -22.73
C GLN A 283 -13.97 8.68 -22.24
N ALA A 284 -14.48 9.82 -21.78
CA ALA A 284 -13.68 10.79 -21.03
C ALA A 284 -13.48 10.27 -19.60
N PRO A 285 -12.29 10.48 -18.98
CA PRO A 285 -12.07 10.04 -17.62
C PRO A 285 -13.05 10.74 -16.66
N PRO A 286 -13.49 10.06 -15.59
CA PRO A 286 -14.36 10.67 -14.60
C PRO A 286 -13.65 11.86 -13.93
N ARG A 287 -14.37 12.97 -13.73
CA ARG A 287 -13.88 14.11 -12.96
C ARG A 287 -13.79 13.70 -11.49
N VAL A 288 -12.58 13.69 -10.93
CA VAL A 288 -12.38 13.49 -9.49
C VAL A 288 -12.58 14.85 -8.78
N PRO A 289 -13.42 14.95 -7.73
CA PRO A 289 -13.64 16.21 -7.02
C PRO A 289 -12.33 16.80 -6.47
N GLY A 290 -12.14 18.12 -6.64
CA GLY A 290 -10.91 18.82 -6.28
C GLY A 290 -10.74 19.14 -4.78
N ALA A 291 -11.74 18.87 -3.94
CA ALA A 291 -11.64 19.07 -2.50
C ALA A 291 -11.31 17.73 -1.81
N VAL A 292 -10.04 17.60 -1.39
CA VAL A 292 -9.56 16.46 -0.62
C VAL A 292 -9.11 16.98 0.74
N PRO A 293 -9.81 16.65 1.84
CA PRO A 293 -9.32 16.95 3.18
C PRO A 293 -7.96 16.28 3.42
N SER A 294 -7.01 16.97 4.06
CA SER A 294 -5.70 16.40 4.40
C SER A 294 -5.84 15.20 5.36
N GLU A 295 -6.95 15.14 6.09
CA GLU A 295 -7.38 14.04 6.94
C GLU A 295 -7.65 12.72 6.17
N LEU A 296 -7.87 12.77 4.85
CA LEU A 296 -7.96 11.56 4.03
C LEU A 296 -6.62 10.82 3.93
N LEU A 297 -5.49 11.52 4.11
CA LEU A 297 -4.17 10.88 4.10
C LEU A 297 -3.92 10.00 5.33
N GLU A 298 -4.60 10.25 6.45
CA GLU A 298 -4.50 9.37 7.63
C GLU A 298 -5.04 7.96 7.34
N ARG A 299 -5.82 7.79 6.27
CA ARG A 299 -6.37 6.50 5.84
C ARG A 299 -5.43 5.72 4.93
N ARG A 300 -4.28 6.29 4.54
CA ARG A 300 -3.34 5.60 3.65
C ARG A 300 -2.63 4.46 4.40
N PRO A 301 -2.67 3.22 3.87
CA PRO A 301 -2.08 2.08 4.57
C PRO A 301 -0.55 2.16 4.73
N ASP A 302 0.15 2.85 3.82
CA ASP A 302 1.61 3.03 3.92
C ASP A 302 2.01 3.95 5.09
N ILE A 303 1.25 5.03 5.34
CA ILE A 303 1.43 5.91 6.51
C ILE A 303 1.15 5.12 7.80
N GLY A 304 0.04 4.39 7.85
CA GLY A 304 -0.29 3.53 8.98
C GLY A 304 0.80 2.48 9.25
N ALA A 305 1.33 1.84 8.21
CA ALA A 305 2.44 0.88 8.35
C ALA A 305 3.71 1.55 8.90
N ALA A 306 4.06 2.74 8.42
CA ALA A 306 5.22 3.50 8.91
C ALA A 306 5.06 3.89 10.40
N GLU A 307 3.86 4.31 10.81
CA GLU A 307 3.56 4.61 12.21
C GLU A 307 3.71 3.38 13.11
N ARG A 308 3.13 2.24 12.70
CA ARG A 308 3.23 0.99 13.47
C ARG A 308 4.66 0.46 13.57
N ARG A 309 5.52 0.71 12.57
CA ARG A 309 6.96 0.43 12.67
C ARG A 309 7.66 1.30 13.72
N MET A 310 7.29 2.59 13.85
CA MET A 310 7.80 3.43 14.94
C MET A 310 7.38 2.89 16.32
N ALA A 311 6.11 2.49 16.47
CA ALA A 311 5.63 1.90 17.71
C ALA A 311 6.39 0.61 18.06
N SER A 312 6.65 -0.23 17.06
CA SER A 312 7.47 -1.44 17.22
C SER A 312 8.89 -1.12 17.68
N ALA A 313 9.56 -0.15 17.06
CA ALA A 313 10.90 0.28 17.44
C ALA A 313 10.95 0.94 18.84
N ASN A 314 9.93 1.71 19.21
CA ASN A 314 9.82 2.29 20.55
C ASN A 314 9.74 1.19 21.64
N ALA A 315 8.92 0.16 21.42
CA ALA A 315 8.83 -0.97 22.34
C ALA A 315 10.17 -1.73 22.47
N GLN A 316 10.97 -1.82 21.41
CA GLN A 316 12.32 -2.40 21.47
C GLN A 316 13.30 -1.60 22.34
N ILE A 317 13.14 -0.28 22.46
CA ILE A 317 13.89 0.52 23.45
C ILE A 317 13.56 0.02 24.86
N GLY A 318 12.28 -0.27 25.15
CA GLY A 318 11.84 -0.86 26.41
C GLY A 318 12.47 -2.23 26.67
N VAL A 319 12.54 -3.10 25.66
CA VAL A 319 13.24 -4.40 25.75
C VAL A 319 14.73 -4.22 26.09
N ALA A 320 15.42 -3.31 25.40
CA ALA A 320 16.83 -3.01 25.66
C ALA A 320 17.04 -2.39 27.05
N GLN A 321 16.13 -1.55 27.52
CA GLN A 321 16.20 -0.94 28.84
C GLN A 321 15.92 -1.95 29.96
N ALA A 322 15.01 -2.91 29.74
CA ALA A 322 14.73 -3.97 30.71
C ALA A 322 15.97 -4.87 30.96
N ALA A 323 16.88 -4.99 29.99
CA ALA A 323 18.11 -5.78 30.14
C ALA A 323 19.07 -5.27 31.23
N TYR A 324 18.92 -4.01 31.67
CA TYR A 324 19.66 -3.44 32.80
C TYR A 324 19.22 -3.98 34.17
N TYR A 325 18.05 -4.59 34.24
CA TYR A 325 17.49 -5.10 35.50
C TYR A 325 17.78 -6.60 35.66
N PRO A 326 17.86 -7.11 36.91
CA PRO A 326 18.07 -8.53 37.15
C PRO A 326 16.92 -9.39 36.64
N THR A 327 17.22 -10.53 36.02
CA THR A 327 16.22 -11.50 35.58
C THR A 327 15.82 -12.41 36.74
N LEU A 328 14.52 -12.50 37.00
CA LEU A 328 13.94 -13.46 37.96
C LEU A 328 13.51 -14.73 37.22
N SER A 329 14.26 -15.81 37.42
CA SER A 329 13.95 -17.13 36.86
C SER A 329 13.39 -18.04 37.93
N LEU A 330 12.36 -18.81 37.58
CA LEU A 330 11.83 -19.91 38.38
C LEU A 330 12.10 -21.21 37.63
N SER A 331 12.74 -22.15 38.31
CA SER A 331 13.02 -23.48 37.79
C SER A 331 12.38 -24.53 38.69
N ALA A 332 11.77 -25.52 38.06
CA ALA A 332 11.29 -26.73 38.73
C ALA A 332 11.72 -27.92 37.89
N SER A 333 12.24 -28.97 38.53
CA SER A 333 12.57 -30.21 37.83
C SER A 333 12.20 -31.42 38.67
N GLY A 334 11.92 -32.52 37.98
CA GLY A 334 11.64 -33.82 38.58
C GLY A 334 12.11 -34.92 37.67
N GLY A 335 12.58 -36.04 38.23
CA GLY A 335 13.09 -37.11 37.40
C GLY A 335 13.57 -38.33 38.16
N LEU A 336 14.21 -39.21 37.40
CA LEU A 336 14.81 -40.45 37.88
C LEU A 336 16.31 -40.40 37.59
N THR A 337 17.12 -40.87 38.53
CA THR A 337 18.54 -41.10 38.28
C THR A 337 18.89 -42.56 38.56
N ALA A 338 19.88 -43.12 37.86
CA ALA A 338 20.33 -44.49 38.09
C ALA A 338 21.84 -44.63 37.83
N SER A 339 22.49 -45.49 38.60
CA SER A 339 23.91 -45.85 38.41
C SER A 339 24.12 -47.04 37.48
N THR A 340 23.05 -47.74 37.09
CA THR A 340 23.08 -48.91 36.18
C THR A 340 21.79 -49.02 35.36
N LEU A 341 21.89 -49.47 34.10
CA LEU A 341 20.75 -49.50 33.15
C LEU A 341 19.66 -50.48 33.59
N ALA A 342 19.99 -51.52 34.34
CA ALA A 342 19.03 -52.48 34.86
C ALA A 342 18.11 -51.91 35.97
N ARG A 343 18.50 -50.80 36.62
CA ARG A 343 17.76 -50.21 37.75
C ARG A 343 16.80 -49.09 37.36
N TRP A 344 16.77 -48.66 36.10
CA TRP A 344 15.91 -47.56 35.63
C TRP A 344 14.39 -47.80 35.80
N MET A 345 13.95 -49.07 35.89
CA MET A 345 12.56 -49.47 36.17
C MET A 345 12.29 -49.83 37.64
N SER A 346 13.30 -49.78 38.52
CA SER A 346 13.12 -49.94 39.96
C SER A 346 12.91 -48.56 40.62
N LEU A 347 11.89 -48.46 41.47
CA LEU A 347 11.31 -47.22 42.00
C LEU A 347 12.06 -46.41 43.10
N PRO A 348 13.32 -46.63 43.55
CA PRO A 348 13.89 -45.81 44.64
C PRO A 348 14.44 -44.42 44.27
N ASP A 349 14.94 -44.18 43.05
CA ASP A 349 15.85 -43.06 42.81
C ASP A 349 15.17 -41.83 42.17
N ARG A 350 14.10 -41.33 42.82
CA ARG A 350 13.36 -40.13 42.41
C ARG A 350 14.04 -38.85 42.92
N ILE A 351 14.22 -37.88 42.04
CA ILE A 351 14.76 -36.56 42.38
C ILE A 351 13.75 -35.46 42.01
N TRP A 352 13.74 -34.38 42.77
CA TRP A 352 13.01 -33.15 42.42
C TRP A 352 13.77 -31.93 42.94
N SER A 353 13.59 -30.79 42.29
CA SER A 353 14.08 -29.50 42.75
C SER A 353 13.09 -28.40 42.36
N ILE A 354 12.99 -27.38 43.21
CA ILE A 354 12.31 -26.13 42.89
C ILE A 354 13.17 -24.99 43.42
N GLY A 355 13.41 -23.98 42.60
CA GLY A 355 14.30 -22.90 42.96
C GLY A 355 14.07 -21.67 42.10
N GLY A 356 14.05 -20.51 42.75
CA GLY A 356 14.11 -19.21 42.09
C GLY A 356 15.56 -18.70 42.06
N GLY A 357 15.95 -18.08 40.96
CA GLY A 357 17.24 -17.42 40.80
C GLY A 357 17.04 -15.98 40.32
N LEU A 358 17.66 -15.03 41.02
CA LEU A 358 17.73 -13.63 40.60
C LEU A 358 19.16 -13.34 40.11
N ALA A 359 19.31 -13.08 38.82
CA ALA A 359 20.61 -12.85 38.21
C ALA A 359 20.64 -11.49 37.51
N GLY A 360 21.57 -10.61 37.92
CA GLY A 360 21.83 -9.34 37.27
C GLY A 360 23.28 -9.26 36.82
N THR A 361 23.55 -8.58 35.70
CA THR A 361 24.92 -8.35 35.26
C THR A 361 25.45 -7.05 35.85
N LEU A 362 26.62 -7.11 36.51
CA LEU A 362 27.28 -5.94 37.08
C LEU A 362 28.23 -5.25 36.09
N PHE A 363 28.85 -6.02 35.20
CA PHE A 363 29.79 -5.53 34.19
C PHE A 363 29.70 -6.38 32.92
N ASP A 364 29.59 -5.73 31.76
CA ASP A 364 29.47 -6.38 30.45
C ASP A 364 30.26 -5.66 29.34
N GLY A 365 31.21 -4.79 29.72
CA GLY A 365 32.01 -4.01 28.77
C GLY A 365 31.21 -2.98 27.96
N GLY A 366 30.00 -2.60 28.38
CA GLY A 366 29.18 -1.59 27.69
C GLY A 366 28.17 -2.17 26.68
N LEU A 367 27.98 -3.49 26.66
CA LEU A 367 27.04 -4.18 25.77
C LEU A 367 25.61 -3.61 25.88
N ARG A 368 25.08 -3.46 27.10
CA ARG A 368 23.74 -2.91 27.34
C ARG A 368 23.57 -1.46 26.87
N SER A 369 24.58 -0.62 27.11
CA SER A 369 24.55 0.77 26.62
C SER A 369 24.56 0.84 25.10
N ALA A 370 25.37 -0.01 24.45
CA ALA A 370 25.41 -0.09 23.00
C ALA A 370 24.08 -0.61 22.42
N ALA A 371 23.49 -1.65 23.02
CA ALA A 371 22.19 -2.19 22.59
C ALA A 371 21.05 -1.18 22.75
N LYS A 372 21.03 -0.42 23.86
CA LYS A 372 20.07 0.68 24.05
C LYS A 372 20.27 1.79 23.02
N ALA A 373 21.51 2.22 22.81
CA ALA A 373 21.83 3.26 21.82
C ALA A 373 21.44 2.81 20.40
N GLN A 374 21.65 1.54 20.05
CA GLN A 374 21.20 0.94 18.79
C GLN A 374 19.67 0.98 18.66
N ALA A 375 18.92 0.61 19.71
CA ALA A 375 17.46 0.66 19.69
C ALA A 375 16.91 2.09 19.55
N VAL A 376 17.55 3.07 20.20
CA VAL A 376 17.21 4.50 20.06
C VAL A 376 17.48 4.97 18.63
N ALA A 377 18.65 4.67 18.06
CA ALA A 377 18.97 5.05 16.69
C ALA A 377 18.04 4.37 15.66
N ALA A 378 17.63 3.12 15.90
CA ALA A 378 16.65 2.44 15.07
C ALA A 378 15.27 3.11 15.14
N TYR A 379 14.84 3.55 16.32
CA TYR A 379 13.62 4.35 16.48
C TYR A 379 13.73 5.68 15.74
N ASP A 380 14.82 6.44 15.91
CA ASP A 380 15.03 7.72 15.20
C ASP A 380 14.98 7.54 13.68
N GLN A 381 15.54 6.44 13.15
CA GLN A 381 15.41 6.07 11.74
C GLN A 381 13.93 5.86 11.34
N THR A 382 13.14 5.15 12.15
CA THR A 382 11.71 4.97 11.85
C THR A 382 10.92 6.28 11.89
N VAL A 383 11.28 7.23 12.77
CA VAL A 383 10.68 8.57 12.82
C VAL A 383 10.97 9.35 11.53
N ALA A 384 12.22 9.33 11.07
CA ALA A 384 12.60 9.96 9.81
C ALA A 384 11.86 9.33 8.61
N ASN A 385 11.77 8.00 8.56
CA ASN A 385 11.04 7.28 7.51
C ASN A 385 9.54 7.64 7.51
N TYR A 386 8.89 7.68 8.68
CA TYR A 386 7.49 8.08 8.79
C TYR A 386 7.25 9.50 8.27
N ARG A 387 8.09 10.46 8.67
CA ARG A 387 8.00 11.84 8.16
C ARG A 387 8.19 11.90 6.65
N GLN A 388 9.12 11.13 6.10
CA GLN A 388 9.31 11.04 4.65
C GLN A 388 8.10 10.41 3.95
N THR A 389 7.50 9.35 4.51
CA THR A 389 6.28 8.74 3.96
C THR A 389 5.13 9.74 3.93
N VAL A 390 4.95 10.54 4.98
CA VAL A 390 3.95 11.61 5.01
C VAL A 390 4.25 12.66 3.94
N LEU A 391 5.47 13.17 3.84
CA LEU A 391 5.85 14.17 2.83
C LEU A 391 5.64 13.65 1.40
N SER A 392 6.04 12.40 1.12
CA SER A 392 5.82 11.77 -0.18
C SER A 392 4.33 11.57 -0.49
N ALA A 393 3.51 11.23 0.51
CA ALA A 393 2.08 11.12 0.32
C ALA A 393 1.41 12.45 -0.03
N PHE A 394 1.82 13.55 0.61
CA PHE A 394 1.38 14.90 0.26
C PHE A 394 1.83 15.30 -1.15
N GLN A 395 3.10 15.03 -1.49
CA GLN A 395 3.63 15.30 -2.81
C GLN A 395 2.84 14.55 -3.89
N GLU A 396 2.55 13.26 -3.70
CA GLU A 396 1.76 12.47 -4.65
C GLU A 396 0.36 13.06 -4.89
N VAL A 397 -0.30 13.59 -3.85
CA VAL A 397 -1.63 14.21 -4.03
C VAL A 397 -1.50 15.55 -4.78
N GLU A 398 -0.58 16.42 -4.38
CA GLU A 398 -0.36 17.71 -5.05
C GLU A 398 0.00 17.53 -6.54
N ASP A 399 0.93 16.62 -6.84
CA ASP A 399 1.37 16.34 -8.21
C ASP A 399 0.20 15.85 -9.08
N ASN A 400 -0.68 15.02 -8.54
CA ASN A 400 -1.81 14.48 -9.32
C ASN A 400 -3.01 15.44 -9.39
N LEU A 401 -3.22 16.30 -8.40
CA LEU A 401 -4.18 17.42 -8.50
C LEU A 401 -3.73 18.42 -9.57
N ALA A 402 -2.44 18.79 -9.58
CA ALA A 402 -1.86 19.61 -10.64
C ALA A 402 -1.99 18.95 -12.01
N ALA A 403 -1.65 17.66 -12.10
CA ALA A 403 -1.75 16.90 -13.35
C ALA A 403 -3.18 16.89 -13.90
N GLN A 404 -4.19 16.62 -13.07
CA GLN A 404 -5.58 16.63 -13.52
C GLN A 404 -5.98 18.00 -14.07
N ARG A 405 -5.71 19.08 -13.32
CA ARG A 405 -6.05 20.45 -13.71
C ARG A 405 -5.36 20.86 -15.02
N LEU A 406 -4.06 20.63 -15.12
CA LEU A 406 -3.27 21.02 -16.30
C LEU A 406 -3.59 20.16 -17.52
N LEU A 407 -3.84 18.87 -17.35
CA LEU A 407 -4.25 17.99 -18.46
C LEU A 407 -5.66 18.31 -18.96
N GLU A 408 -6.57 18.78 -18.11
CA GLU A 408 -7.88 19.27 -18.54
C GLU A 408 -7.72 20.50 -19.44
N GLN A 409 -6.88 21.46 -19.06
CA GLN A 409 -6.55 22.63 -19.88
C GLN A 409 -5.85 22.24 -21.19
N GLU A 410 -4.87 21.34 -21.13
CA GLU A 410 -4.13 20.83 -22.30
C GLU A 410 -5.09 20.13 -23.29
N ALA A 411 -6.03 19.32 -22.79
CA ALA A 411 -7.00 18.62 -23.61
C ALA A 411 -7.93 19.57 -24.39
N VAL A 412 -8.38 20.67 -23.77
CA VAL A 412 -9.21 21.68 -24.45
C VAL A 412 -8.46 22.27 -25.65
N VAL A 413 -7.25 22.78 -25.42
CA VAL A 413 -6.43 23.41 -26.47
C VAL A 413 -6.04 22.40 -27.56
N GLN A 414 -5.68 21.18 -27.18
CA GLN A 414 -5.32 20.14 -28.16
C GLN A 414 -6.52 19.70 -29.01
N ASN A 415 -7.73 19.64 -28.45
CA ASN A 415 -8.93 19.31 -29.20
C ASN A 415 -9.26 20.39 -30.24
N ASP A 416 -9.02 21.66 -29.93
CA ASP A 416 -9.16 22.77 -30.89
C ASP A 416 -8.13 22.68 -32.02
N ALA A 417 -6.88 22.33 -31.70
CA ALA A 417 -5.84 22.08 -32.69
C ALA A 417 -6.19 20.88 -33.60
N LEU A 418 -6.72 19.80 -33.03
CA LEU A 418 -7.17 18.63 -33.78
C LEU A 418 -8.32 18.96 -34.73
N ARG A 419 -9.33 19.69 -34.26
CA ARG A 419 -10.45 20.16 -35.08
C ARG A 419 -9.95 20.99 -36.26
N SER A 420 -9.08 21.96 -36.01
CA SER A 420 -8.51 22.83 -37.04
C SER A 420 -7.66 22.06 -38.04
N ALA A 421 -6.82 21.12 -37.58
CA ALA A 421 -5.98 20.31 -38.45
C ALA A 421 -6.79 19.37 -39.36
N ARG A 422 -7.89 18.79 -38.84
CA ARG A 422 -8.83 17.97 -39.63
C ARG A 422 -9.53 18.79 -40.71
N GLU A 423 -9.99 19.99 -40.38
CA GLU A 423 -10.63 20.88 -41.34
C GLU A 423 -9.66 21.32 -42.44
N ALA A 424 -8.43 21.73 -42.06
CA ALA A 424 -7.37 22.07 -43.01
C ALA A 424 -7.06 20.91 -43.97
N LEU A 425 -7.01 19.67 -43.46
CA LEU A 425 -6.80 18.48 -44.28
C LEU A 425 -7.92 18.27 -45.32
N VAL A 426 -9.18 18.50 -44.95
CA VAL A 426 -10.31 18.40 -45.88
C VAL A 426 -10.19 19.45 -46.98
N LEU A 427 -9.90 20.71 -46.62
CA LEU A 427 -9.77 21.83 -47.56
C LEU A 427 -8.61 21.61 -48.54
N VAL A 428 -7.45 21.19 -48.06
CA VAL A 428 -6.26 20.96 -48.90
C VAL A 428 -6.47 19.76 -49.82
N ASN A 429 -7.12 18.68 -49.36
CA ASN A 429 -7.50 17.56 -50.23
C ASN A 429 -8.42 18.00 -51.38
N ASN A 430 -9.41 18.87 -51.10
CA ASN A 430 -10.30 19.40 -52.13
C ASN A 430 -9.54 20.26 -53.14
N ARG A 431 -8.62 21.11 -52.67
CA ARG A 431 -7.76 21.94 -53.54
C ARG A 431 -6.82 21.12 -54.40
N TYR A 432 -6.21 20.07 -53.85
CA TYR A 432 -5.35 19.15 -54.59
C TYR A 432 -6.12 18.42 -55.69
N ARG A 433 -7.34 17.93 -55.40
CA ARG A 433 -8.23 17.33 -56.40
C ARG A 433 -8.64 18.31 -57.50
N ALA A 434 -8.75 19.61 -57.17
CA ALA A 434 -9.03 20.67 -58.13
C ALA A 434 -7.77 21.21 -58.85
N GLY A 435 -6.57 20.69 -58.55
CA GLY A 435 -5.30 21.13 -59.15
C GLY A 435 -4.78 22.49 -58.66
N THR A 436 -5.29 23.00 -57.54
CA THR A 436 -4.95 24.34 -56.99
C THR A 436 -4.05 24.30 -55.74
N ALA A 437 -3.57 23.11 -55.38
CA ALA A 437 -2.61 22.87 -54.31
C ALA A 437 -1.66 21.73 -54.71
N GLY A 438 -0.43 21.74 -54.19
CA GLY A 438 0.56 20.70 -54.46
C GLY A 438 0.42 19.50 -53.53
N LEU A 439 1.12 18.40 -53.85
CA LEU A 439 1.15 17.22 -52.98
C LEU A 439 1.77 17.53 -51.60
N LEU A 440 2.78 18.40 -51.56
CA LEU A 440 3.44 18.81 -50.32
C LEU A 440 2.45 19.44 -49.32
N ASP A 441 1.47 20.21 -49.80
CA ASP A 441 0.42 20.81 -48.95
C ASP A 441 -0.43 19.71 -48.30
N VAL A 442 -0.81 18.68 -49.08
CA VAL A 442 -1.60 17.54 -48.60
C VAL A 442 -0.81 16.76 -47.55
N LEU A 443 0.44 16.41 -47.84
CA LEU A 443 1.29 15.64 -46.92
C LEU A 443 1.54 16.41 -45.61
N THR A 444 1.70 17.73 -45.68
CA THR A 444 1.85 18.61 -44.52
C THR A 444 0.57 18.61 -43.67
N ALA A 445 -0.60 18.81 -44.29
CA ALA A 445 -1.88 18.80 -43.58
C ALA A 445 -2.21 17.42 -42.98
N GLN A 446 -1.89 16.33 -43.69
CA GLN A 446 -2.05 14.96 -43.20
C GLN A 446 -1.19 14.70 -41.97
N THR A 447 0.08 15.10 -42.02
CA THR A 447 1.02 14.94 -40.90
C THR A 447 0.58 15.75 -39.69
N ALA A 448 0.09 16.98 -39.90
CA ALA A 448 -0.45 17.83 -38.84
C ALA A 448 -1.68 17.20 -38.17
N ALA A 449 -2.65 16.70 -38.96
CA ALA A 449 -3.86 16.05 -38.43
C ALA A 449 -3.53 14.75 -37.67
N TYR A 450 -2.68 13.90 -38.23
CA TYR A 450 -2.22 12.67 -37.59
C TYR A 450 -1.52 12.96 -36.25
N THR A 451 -0.58 13.92 -36.24
CA THR A 451 0.15 14.31 -35.03
C THR A 451 -0.81 14.85 -33.97
N ALA A 452 -1.76 15.71 -34.37
CA ALA A 452 -2.73 16.27 -33.45
C ALA A 452 -3.65 15.20 -32.83
N GLU A 453 -4.09 14.22 -33.63
CA GLU A 453 -4.96 13.13 -33.14
C GLU A 453 -4.20 12.19 -32.20
N ARG A 454 -2.95 11.85 -32.54
CA ARG A 454 -2.08 11.05 -31.67
C ARG A 454 -1.80 11.74 -30.33
N THR A 455 -1.55 13.05 -30.34
CA THR A 455 -1.33 13.84 -29.12
C THR A 455 -2.59 13.89 -28.25
N ALA A 456 -3.78 14.06 -28.85
CA ALA A 456 -5.04 14.03 -28.12
C ALA A 456 -5.26 12.68 -27.41
N LEU A 457 -4.98 11.55 -28.08
CA LEU A 457 -5.04 10.22 -27.47
C LEU A 457 -4.02 10.06 -26.32
N SER A 458 -2.81 10.60 -26.47
CA SER A 458 -1.79 10.59 -25.41
C SER A 458 -2.20 11.41 -24.19
N ILE A 459 -2.81 12.58 -24.38
CA ILE A 459 -3.37 13.40 -23.28
C ILE A 459 -4.48 12.64 -22.57
N ALA A 460 -5.41 12.02 -23.31
CA ALA A 460 -6.47 11.22 -22.72
C ALA A 460 -5.88 10.10 -21.84
N GLY A 461 -4.88 9.37 -22.33
CA GLY A 461 -4.16 8.37 -21.52
C GLY A 461 -3.57 8.94 -20.24
N ARG A 462 -2.89 10.09 -20.32
CA ARG A 462 -2.34 10.78 -19.14
C ARG A 462 -3.42 11.17 -18.13
N GLN A 463 -4.60 11.61 -18.59
CA GLN A 463 -5.72 11.95 -17.69
C GLN A 463 -6.24 10.72 -16.94
N TYR A 464 -6.38 9.57 -17.59
CA TYR A 464 -6.77 8.32 -16.93
C TYR A 464 -5.72 7.85 -15.92
N THR A 465 -4.44 7.90 -16.29
CA THR A 465 -3.37 7.52 -15.35
C THR A 465 -3.33 8.45 -14.14
N ALA A 466 -3.50 9.77 -14.35
CA ALA A 466 -3.54 10.75 -13.25
C ALA A 466 -4.75 10.50 -12.33
N ALA A 467 -5.92 10.21 -12.90
CA ALA A 467 -7.11 9.87 -12.11
C ALA A 467 -6.90 8.61 -11.26
N VAL A 468 -6.31 7.55 -11.83
CA VAL A 468 -6.00 6.31 -11.10
C VAL A 468 -5.00 6.56 -9.97
N VAL A 469 -3.91 7.30 -10.26
CA VAL A 469 -2.88 7.59 -9.25
C VAL A 469 -3.43 8.49 -8.15
N LEU A 470 -4.28 9.47 -8.49
CA LEU A 470 -4.97 10.28 -7.50
C LEU A 470 -5.84 9.41 -6.58
N ILE A 471 -6.69 8.53 -7.14
CA ILE A 471 -7.53 7.64 -6.33
C ILE A 471 -6.69 6.75 -5.40
N LYS A 472 -5.57 6.22 -5.89
CA LYS A 472 -4.60 5.48 -5.07
C LYS A 472 -4.02 6.36 -3.94
N ALA A 473 -3.58 7.57 -4.26
CA ALA A 473 -2.97 8.50 -3.31
C ALA A 473 -3.95 8.91 -2.20
N LEU A 474 -5.26 8.89 -2.49
CA LEU A 474 -6.34 9.12 -1.53
C LEU A 474 -6.76 7.87 -0.74
N GLY A 475 -6.06 6.74 -0.90
CA GLY A 475 -6.36 5.50 -0.17
C GLY A 475 -7.50 4.66 -0.72
N GLY A 476 -8.02 5.00 -1.91
CA GLY A 476 -9.00 4.17 -2.64
C GLY A 476 -10.46 4.23 -2.17
N ASN A 477 -10.85 5.06 -1.19
CA ASN A 477 -12.26 5.15 -0.75
C ASN A 477 -12.75 6.59 -0.55
N TRP A 478 -12.92 7.33 -1.66
CA TRP A 478 -13.38 8.73 -1.63
C TRP A 478 -14.92 8.89 -1.74
N HIS A 479 -15.65 7.84 -2.13
CA HIS A 479 -17.05 7.96 -2.57
C HIS A 479 -18.11 7.95 -1.46
N GLN A 480 -17.80 7.47 -0.25
CA GLN A 480 -18.81 7.39 0.81
C GLN A 480 -19.22 8.77 1.38
N GLN A 481 -18.36 9.79 1.32
CA GLN A 481 -18.66 11.08 1.94
C GLN A 481 -19.30 12.11 1.00
N ALA A 482 -19.07 12.03 -0.33
CA ALA A 482 -19.71 12.95 -1.27
C ALA A 482 -21.23 12.79 -1.31
N LEU A 483 -21.74 11.58 -1.02
CA LEU A 483 -23.16 11.29 -0.96
C LEU A 483 -23.77 11.60 0.42
N GLU A 484 -23.05 11.32 1.51
CA GLU A 484 -23.54 11.65 2.86
C GLU A 484 -23.52 13.16 3.16
N GLY A 485 -22.59 13.92 2.57
CA GLY A 485 -22.58 15.39 2.63
C GLY A 485 -23.70 16.05 1.81
N ALA A 486 -24.25 15.36 0.80
CA ALA A 486 -25.35 15.86 -0.02
C ALA A 486 -26.73 15.55 0.59
N THR A 487 -26.85 14.48 1.38
CA THR A 487 -28.06 14.18 2.16
C THR A 487 -27.90 14.66 3.59
N GLY A 488 -27.87 15.98 3.77
CA GLY A 488 -28.07 16.59 5.07
C GLY A 488 -29.41 16.14 5.64
N SER A 489 -29.40 15.15 6.55
CA SER A 489 -30.54 14.83 7.40
C SER A 489 -30.78 16.03 8.30
N ARG A 490 -31.61 16.95 7.81
CA ARG A 490 -32.20 18.03 8.58
C ARG A 490 -32.87 17.39 9.80
N PRO A 491 -32.43 17.66 11.05
CA PRO A 491 -33.18 17.22 12.20
C PRO A 491 -34.57 17.86 12.09
N ALA A 492 -35.60 17.02 12.14
CA ALA A 492 -36.99 17.45 12.13
C ALA A 492 -37.15 18.54 13.18
N GLY A 493 -37.54 19.74 12.73
CA GLY A 493 -37.76 20.88 13.59
C GLY A 493 -38.74 20.52 14.70
N ALA A 494 -38.36 20.85 15.94
CA ALA A 494 -39.27 20.88 17.06
C ALA A 494 -40.45 21.80 16.71
N ALA A 495 -41.66 21.24 16.69
CA ALA A 495 -42.89 21.99 16.52
C ALA A 495 -43.11 22.93 17.72
N PRO A 496 -43.74 24.11 17.51
CA PRO A 496 -43.99 25.06 18.57
C PRO A 496 -45.08 24.53 19.52
N ALA A 497 -44.81 24.64 20.83
CA ALA A 497 -45.77 24.31 21.87
C ALA A 497 -47.04 25.16 21.72
N THR A 498 -48.14 24.50 21.38
CA THR A 498 -49.47 25.10 21.33
C THR A 498 -50.06 25.08 22.73
N THR A 499 -50.38 26.27 23.22
CA THR A 499 -51.13 26.52 24.45
C THR A 499 -52.55 25.99 24.29
N VAL A 500 -53.00 25.10 25.19
CA VAL A 500 -54.44 24.87 25.44
C VAL A 500 -54.64 24.79 26.94
N GLY A 501 -55.26 25.83 27.49
CA GLY A 501 -55.86 25.80 28.81
C GLY A 501 -57.27 25.21 28.77
N GLN A 502 -57.75 24.85 29.97
CA GLN A 502 -59.10 24.57 30.49
C GLN A 502 -59.01 23.28 31.34
N ARG A 503 -59.33 23.28 32.64
CA ARG A 503 -60.25 24.08 33.46
C ARG A 503 -59.66 24.40 34.83
#